data_AF-A0A7W1EJ26-F1
#
_entry.id   AF-A0A7W1EJ26-F1
#
_cell.length_a   1.000
_cell.length_b   1.000
_cell.length_c   1.000
_cell.angle_alpha   90.00
_cell.angle_beta   90.00
_cell.angle_gamma   90.00
#
_symmetry.space_group_name_H-M   'P 1'
#
loop_
_entity.id
_entity.type
_entity.pdbx_description
1 polymer ?
#
loop_
_entity_poly.entity_id
_entity_poly.type
_entity_poly.pdbx_seq_one_letter_code
_entity_poly.pdbx_strand_id
1 'polypeptide(L)'
;MKKIIIIFFCFFASNFLAQDNLFVKVKEQLKKQHPELQIENKLIVINVWSSNDAESRNANAELNKTASTFEYAKLKGGRRGMIAVVINSDESENLSVITLGKDKITKAIALSKADLDVSAVKTVAFDSDGNKVYSSIPSKDIFSSIQKLITR
;
A
#
# COMPACT_ATOMS: atom_id res chain seq x y z
N MET A 1 14.57 -16.71 54.52
CA MET A 1 14.30 -15.36 53.97
C MET A 1 15.59 -14.91 53.31
N LYS A 2 15.73 -14.52 52.03
CA LYS A 2 14.82 -13.86 51.09
C LYS A 2 15.10 -14.38 49.68
N LYS A 3 14.03 -14.63 48.92
CA LYS A 3 14.05 -14.95 47.49
C LYS A 3 14.30 -13.65 46.71
N ILE A 4 15.46 -13.51 46.08
CA ILE A 4 15.84 -12.38 45.21
C ILE A 4 16.86 -13.03 44.26
N ILE A 5 16.78 -13.10 42.92
CA ILE A 5 16.23 -12.23 41.88
C ILE A 5 15.83 -13.14 40.70
N ILE A 6 14.53 -13.31 40.44
CA ILE A 6 14.02 -13.71 39.11
C ILE A 6 13.42 -12.44 38.51
N ILE A 7 14.26 -11.49 38.09
CA ILE A 7 13.82 -10.28 37.37
C ILE A 7 14.96 -9.85 36.44
N PHE A 8 15.26 -10.62 35.39
CA PHE A 8 16.10 -10.14 34.29
C PHE A 8 15.73 -10.77 32.94
N PHE A 9 14.44 -11.04 32.72
CA PHE A 9 13.92 -11.53 31.44
C PHE A 9 12.72 -10.72 30.91
N CYS A 10 12.54 -9.49 31.39
CA CYS A 10 11.46 -8.59 30.92
C CYS A 10 11.94 -7.46 29.99
N PHE A 11 13.21 -7.43 29.58
CA PHE A 11 13.74 -6.36 28.72
C PHE A 11 13.78 -6.67 27.22
N PHE A 12 13.07 -7.72 26.77
CA PHE A 12 13.01 -8.10 25.35
C PHE A 12 11.68 -7.79 24.65
N ALA A 13 10.81 -6.99 25.26
CA ALA A 13 9.60 -6.51 24.60
C ALA A 13 9.76 -5.05 24.20
N SER A 14 9.24 -4.72 23.01
CA SER A 14 8.91 -3.38 22.50
C SER A 14 9.92 -2.66 21.60
N ASN A 15 10.38 -3.32 20.54
CA ASN A 15 10.50 -2.64 19.23
C ASN A 15 9.96 -3.55 18.12
N PHE A 16 8.83 -4.22 18.35
CA PHE A 16 8.02 -4.68 17.23
C PHE A 16 7.48 -3.41 16.58
N LEU A 17 8.07 -3.02 15.45
CA LEU A 17 7.48 -2.04 14.53
C LEU A 17 6.04 -2.52 14.30
N ALA A 18 5.08 -1.83 14.91
CA ALA A 18 3.67 -2.18 14.76
C ALA A 18 3.34 -1.97 13.28
N GLN A 19 3.19 -3.08 12.55
CA GLN A 19 2.77 -3.04 11.15
C GLN A 19 1.40 -2.35 11.07
N ASP A 20 1.24 -1.49 10.07
CA ASP A 20 -0.03 -0.80 9.88
C ASP A 20 -1.13 -1.82 9.56
N ASN A 21 -2.26 -1.75 10.26
CA ASN A 21 -3.38 -2.66 10.09
C ASN A 21 -3.89 -2.66 8.64
N LEU A 22 -3.84 -1.52 7.96
CA LEU A 22 -4.19 -1.42 6.56
C LEU A 22 -3.26 -2.27 5.69
N PHE A 23 -1.94 -2.21 5.93
CA PHE A 23 -0.96 -2.97 5.16
C PHE A 23 -1.19 -4.47 5.32
N VAL A 24 -1.39 -4.96 6.55
CA VAL A 24 -1.62 -6.38 6.83
C VAL A 24 -2.84 -6.87 6.08
N LYS A 25 -3.97 -6.18 6.20
CA LYS A 25 -5.22 -6.57 5.55
C LYS A 25 -5.15 -6.51 4.03
N VAL A 26 -4.51 -5.47 3.47
CA VAL A 26 -4.29 -5.39 2.01
C VAL A 26 -3.40 -6.54 1.53
N LYS A 27 -2.32 -6.85 2.27
CA LYS A 27 -1.45 -7.98 1.93
C LYS A 27 -2.21 -9.32 1.96
N GLU A 28 -3.08 -9.53 2.95
CA GLU A 28 -3.93 -10.71 3.05
C GLU A 28 -4.92 -10.81 1.88
N GLN A 29 -5.61 -9.71 1.54
CA GLN A 29 -6.52 -9.68 0.40
C GLN A 29 -5.79 -9.95 -0.92
N LEU A 30 -4.62 -9.35 -1.12
CA LEU A 30 -3.79 -9.60 -2.31
C LEU A 30 -3.38 -11.08 -2.39
N LYS A 31 -2.94 -11.71 -1.29
CA LYS A 31 -2.60 -13.14 -1.28
C LYS A 31 -3.78 -14.04 -1.60
N LYS A 32 -4.99 -13.65 -1.17
CA LYS A 32 -6.21 -14.42 -1.41
C LYS A 32 -6.72 -14.30 -2.84
N GLN A 33 -6.69 -13.09 -3.42
CA GLN A 33 -7.25 -12.81 -4.75
C GLN A 33 -6.23 -13.04 -5.88
N HIS A 34 -4.94 -12.84 -5.59
CA HIS A 34 -3.83 -12.88 -6.54
C HIS A 34 -2.64 -13.67 -5.98
N PRO A 35 -2.78 -14.99 -5.72
CA PRO A 35 -1.72 -15.82 -5.15
C PRO A 35 -0.46 -15.91 -6.02
N GLU A 36 -0.56 -15.61 -7.32
CA GLU A 36 0.55 -15.55 -8.27
C GLU A 36 1.49 -14.35 -8.03
N LEU A 37 1.05 -13.34 -7.28
CA LEU A 37 1.84 -12.14 -7.04
C LEU A 37 2.96 -12.40 -6.03
N GLN A 38 4.18 -12.09 -6.44
CA GLN A 38 5.32 -12.00 -5.53
C GLN A 38 5.25 -10.69 -4.74
N ILE A 39 4.52 -10.70 -3.63
CA ILE A 39 4.34 -9.53 -2.76
C ILE A 39 5.57 -9.27 -1.89
N GLU A 40 6.29 -10.34 -1.53
CA GLU A 40 7.43 -10.22 -0.64
C GLU A 40 8.50 -9.31 -1.25
N ASN A 41 9.06 -8.45 -0.40
CA ASN A 41 10.13 -7.54 -0.79
C ASN A 41 9.70 -6.54 -1.91
N LYS A 42 8.42 -6.17 -2.00
CA LYS A 42 7.93 -5.07 -2.86
C LYS A 42 7.42 -3.89 -2.03
N LEU A 43 7.45 -2.69 -2.63
CA LEU A 43 6.68 -1.55 -2.12
C LEU A 43 5.19 -1.79 -2.41
N ILE A 44 4.32 -1.55 -1.44
CA ILE A 44 2.86 -1.55 -1.66
C ILE A 44 2.39 -0.11 -1.58
N VAL A 45 1.85 0.41 -2.68
CA VAL A 45 1.32 1.76 -2.74
C VAL A 45 -0.18 1.67 -2.93
N ILE A 46 -0.91 2.19 -1.95
CA ILE A 46 -2.36 2.11 -1.88
C ILE A 46 -2.92 3.51 -2.12
N ASN A 47 -3.87 3.61 -3.04
CA ASN A 47 -4.70 4.80 -3.18
C ASN A 47 -6.14 4.45 -2.81
N VAL A 48 -6.67 5.12 -1.80
CA VAL A 48 -8.10 5.09 -1.50
C VAL A 48 -8.74 6.24 -2.29
N TRP A 49 -9.75 5.94 -3.08
CA TRP A 49 -10.29 6.88 -4.06
C TRP A 49 -11.81 6.85 -4.12
N SER A 50 -12.40 7.93 -4.61
CA SER A 50 -13.83 8.06 -4.88
C SER A 50 -14.05 8.47 -6.32
N SER A 51 -15.11 7.96 -6.94
CA SER A 51 -15.53 8.37 -8.29
C SER A 51 -15.85 9.86 -8.39
N ASN A 52 -16.26 10.47 -7.27
CA ASN A 52 -16.60 11.89 -7.17
C ASN A 52 -15.40 12.79 -6.81
N ASP A 53 -14.26 12.22 -6.42
CA ASP A 53 -13.05 12.98 -6.10
C ASP A 53 -12.04 12.92 -7.25
N ALA A 54 -11.95 14.02 -8.00
CA ALA A 54 -11.05 14.17 -9.14
C ALA A 54 -9.57 13.98 -8.75
N GLU A 55 -9.16 14.43 -7.56
CA GLU A 55 -7.76 14.30 -7.14
C GLU A 55 -7.41 12.83 -6.89
N SER A 56 -8.30 12.09 -6.23
CA SER A 56 -8.10 10.66 -6.02
C SER A 56 -8.11 9.84 -7.32
N ARG A 57 -8.90 10.25 -8.32
CA ARG A 57 -8.88 9.64 -9.66
C ARG A 57 -7.59 9.96 -10.42
N ASN A 58 -7.09 11.19 -10.33
CA ASN A 58 -5.78 11.55 -10.89
C ASN A 58 -4.67 10.73 -10.23
N ALA A 59 -4.76 10.49 -8.93
CA ALA A 59 -3.85 9.61 -8.21
C ALA A 59 -3.89 8.16 -8.75
N ASN A 60 -5.05 7.61 -9.10
CA ASN A 60 -5.14 6.30 -9.77
C ASN A 60 -4.36 6.29 -11.10
N ALA A 61 -4.54 7.32 -11.93
CA ALA A 61 -3.88 7.42 -13.23
C ALA A 61 -2.35 7.51 -13.08
N GLU A 62 -1.85 8.38 -12.20
CA GLU A 62 -0.41 8.49 -11.97
C GLU A 62 0.15 7.23 -11.31
N LEU A 63 -0.59 6.60 -10.41
CA LEU A 63 -0.20 5.33 -9.79
C LEU A 63 -0.11 4.20 -10.82
N ASN A 64 -1.05 4.13 -11.76
CA ASN A 64 -1.05 3.16 -12.86
C ASN A 64 0.18 3.31 -13.77
N LYS A 65 0.54 4.55 -14.10
CA LYS A 65 1.74 4.88 -14.88
C LYS A 65 3.03 4.58 -14.11
N THR A 66 3.05 4.92 -12.82
CA THR A 66 4.18 4.66 -11.91
C THR A 66 4.41 3.15 -11.78
N ALA A 67 3.34 2.37 -11.57
CA ALA A 67 3.39 0.91 -11.56
C ALA A 67 3.93 0.36 -12.88
N SER A 68 3.47 0.85 -14.03
CA SER A 68 3.99 0.43 -15.34
C SER A 68 5.50 0.59 -15.49
N THR A 69 6.08 1.60 -14.82
CA THR A 69 7.51 1.91 -14.87
C THR A 69 8.30 1.07 -13.86
N PHE A 70 7.71 0.79 -12.69
CA PHE A 70 8.43 0.31 -11.52
C PHE A 70 7.98 -1.06 -10.98
N GLU A 71 7.04 -1.74 -11.65
CA GLU A 71 6.52 -3.07 -11.28
C GLU A 71 7.63 -4.10 -10.99
N TYR A 72 8.73 -4.02 -11.75
CA TYR A 72 9.89 -4.90 -11.69
C TYR A 72 11.20 -4.18 -11.37
N ALA A 73 11.14 -2.88 -11.03
CA ALA A 73 12.35 -2.10 -10.79
C ALA A 73 13.06 -2.58 -9.53
N LYS A 74 14.37 -2.81 -9.60
CA LYS A 74 15.16 -3.16 -8.42
C LYS A 74 15.35 -1.91 -7.56
N LEU A 75 14.67 -1.87 -6.43
CA LEU A 75 14.81 -0.87 -5.38
C LEU A 75 16.13 -1.09 -4.64
N LYS A 76 16.76 -0.02 -4.15
CA LYS A 76 17.92 -0.17 -3.26
C LYS A 76 17.47 -0.77 -1.92
N GLY A 77 18.33 -1.62 -1.33
CA GLY A 77 17.96 -2.51 -0.21
C GLY A 77 17.42 -3.88 -0.63
N GLY A 78 17.35 -4.18 -1.93
CA GLY A 78 17.02 -5.50 -2.46
C GLY A 78 15.56 -5.69 -2.87
N ARG A 79 14.68 -4.71 -2.62
CA ARG A 79 13.25 -4.77 -2.94
C ARG A 79 13.01 -4.80 -4.47
N ARG A 80 12.02 -5.55 -4.94
CA ARG A 80 11.77 -5.92 -6.36
C ARG A 80 10.55 -5.22 -6.96
N GLY A 81 10.55 -3.90 -6.89
CA GLY A 81 9.56 -3.05 -7.54
C GLY A 81 8.39 -2.72 -6.64
N MET A 82 7.25 -2.43 -7.25
CA MET A 82 6.05 -2.01 -6.52
C MET A 82 4.80 -2.79 -6.94
N ILE A 83 3.82 -2.77 -6.04
CA ILE A 83 2.43 -3.17 -6.29
C ILE A 83 1.58 -1.92 -6.07
N ALA A 84 0.80 -1.56 -7.09
CA ALA A 84 -0.20 -0.51 -7.00
C ALA A 84 -1.54 -1.13 -6.62
N VAL A 85 -2.18 -0.57 -5.59
CA VAL A 85 -3.48 -0.99 -5.09
C VAL A 85 -4.41 0.22 -5.12
N VAL A 86 -5.62 0.03 -5.63
CA VAL A 86 -6.67 1.04 -5.58
C VAL A 86 -7.86 0.48 -4.82
N ILE A 87 -8.35 1.25 -3.84
CA ILE A 87 -9.50 0.87 -3.01
C ILE A 87 -10.56 1.93 -3.20
N ASN A 88 -11.72 1.55 -3.73
CA ASN A 88 -12.82 2.50 -3.85
C ASN A 88 -13.47 2.71 -2.48
N SER A 89 -13.64 3.97 -2.09
CA SER A 89 -14.34 4.36 -0.86
C SER A 89 -15.85 4.43 -1.01
N ASP A 90 -16.36 4.51 -2.25
CA ASP A 90 -17.78 4.60 -2.56
C ASP A 90 -18.52 3.28 -2.30
N GLU A 91 -19.81 3.37 -2.01
CA GLU A 91 -20.67 2.19 -1.77
C GLU A 91 -20.98 1.41 -3.06
N SER A 92 -20.84 2.04 -4.23
CA SER A 92 -21.19 1.42 -5.51
C SER A 92 -19.98 0.78 -6.19
N GLU A 93 -19.88 -0.54 -6.06
CA GLU A 93 -18.83 -1.34 -6.70
C GLU A 93 -18.92 -1.30 -8.24
N ASN A 94 -20.13 -1.27 -8.81
CA ASN A 94 -20.32 -1.19 -10.26
C ASN A 94 -19.76 0.12 -10.85
N LEU A 95 -19.96 1.25 -10.16
CA LEU A 95 -19.40 2.54 -10.58
C LEU A 95 -17.87 2.54 -10.50
N SER A 96 -17.29 1.82 -9.53
CA SER A 96 -15.84 1.59 -9.42
C SER A 96 -15.26 1.02 -10.72
N VAL A 97 -15.81 -0.13 -11.14
CA VAL A 97 -15.30 -0.91 -12.27
C VAL A 97 -15.43 -0.13 -13.57
N ILE A 98 -16.58 0.51 -13.79
CA ILE A 98 -16.83 1.34 -14.97
C ILE A 98 -15.84 2.52 -15.02
N THR A 99 -15.63 3.19 -13.88
CA THR A 99 -14.75 4.37 -13.82
C THR A 99 -13.29 3.98 -14.06
N LEU A 100 -12.79 2.92 -13.43
CA LEU A 100 -11.44 2.42 -13.66
C LEU A 100 -11.23 1.98 -15.11
N GLY A 101 -12.23 1.34 -15.72
CA GLY A 101 -12.21 0.96 -17.13
C GLY A 101 -12.13 2.17 -18.07
N LYS A 102 -12.94 3.21 -17.81
CA LYS A 102 -12.90 4.48 -18.55
C LYS A 102 -11.55 5.18 -18.42
N ASP A 103 -10.96 5.15 -17.23
CA ASP A 103 -9.67 5.76 -16.91
C ASP A 103 -8.46 4.90 -17.34
N LYS A 104 -8.72 3.73 -17.95
CA LYS A 104 -7.70 2.77 -18.44
C LYS A 104 -6.69 2.36 -17.36
N ILE A 105 -7.19 2.14 -16.15
CA ILE A 105 -6.38 1.65 -15.03
C ILE A 105 -6.22 0.13 -15.18
N THR A 106 -5.01 -0.32 -15.53
CA THR A 106 -4.73 -1.73 -15.90
C THR A 106 -3.62 -2.38 -15.08
N LYS A 107 -2.76 -1.58 -14.45
CA LYS A 107 -1.63 -2.03 -13.62
C LYS A 107 -1.91 -1.97 -12.13
N ALA A 108 -2.85 -1.11 -11.71
CA ALA A 108 -3.26 -1.10 -10.32
C ALA A 108 -4.30 -2.20 -10.05
N ILE A 109 -4.15 -2.90 -8.94
CA ILE A 109 -5.05 -3.95 -8.50
C ILE A 109 -6.18 -3.29 -7.71
N ALA A 110 -7.41 -3.51 -8.15
CA ALA A 110 -8.59 -3.03 -7.44
C ALA A 110 -8.96 -3.99 -6.31
N LEU A 111 -9.04 -3.47 -5.08
CA LEU A 111 -9.51 -4.21 -3.91
C LEU A 111 -10.82 -3.61 -3.38
N SER A 112 -11.64 -4.47 -2.79
CA SER A 112 -12.86 -4.03 -2.09
C SER A 112 -12.50 -3.40 -0.74
N LYS A 113 -13.24 -2.36 -0.37
CA LYS A 113 -13.16 -1.72 0.95
C LYS A 113 -13.63 -2.63 2.08
N ALA A 114 -14.34 -3.72 1.79
CA ALA A 114 -14.83 -4.65 2.82
C ALA A 114 -13.69 -5.04 3.79
N ASP A 115 -13.94 -4.83 5.08
CA ASP A 115 -13.01 -5.07 6.20
C ASP A 115 -11.80 -4.12 6.32
N LEU A 116 -11.68 -3.08 5.48
CA LEU A 116 -10.61 -2.09 5.54
C LEU A 116 -11.09 -0.76 6.16
N ASP A 117 -10.39 -0.28 7.19
CA ASP A 117 -10.59 1.10 7.67
C ASP A 117 -9.77 2.05 6.79
N VAL A 118 -10.46 2.70 5.85
CA VAL A 118 -9.88 3.58 4.83
C VAL A 118 -10.38 5.02 4.94
N SER A 119 -11.13 5.34 5.99
CA SER A 119 -11.92 6.56 6.15
C SER A 119 -11.09 7.87 6.11
N ALA A 120 -9.81 7.82 6.46
CA ALA A 120 -8.89 8.96 6.44
C ALA A 120 -7.64 8.77 5.57
N VAL A 121 -7.60 7.68 4.80
CA VAL A 121 -6.41 7.30 4.03
C VAL A 121 -6.53 7.89 2.62
N LYS A 122 -5.48 8.59 2.19
CA LYS A 122 -5.27 8.98 0.78
C LYS A 122 -4.22 8.06 0.17
N THR A 123 -3.45 8.52 -0.82
CA THR A 123 -2.33 7.73 -1.34
C THR A 123 -1.26 7.53 -0.26
N VAL A 124 -0.93 6.28 0.05
CA VAL A 124 0.03 5.86 1.08
C VAL A 124 0.98 4.84 0.49
N ALA A 125 2.26 4.88 0.88
CA ALA A 125 3.25 3.89 0.47
C ALA A 125 3.77 3.16 1.70
N PHE A 126 3.76 1.83 1.60
CA PHE A 126 4.31 0.91 2.57
C PHE A 126 5.51 0.19 2.00
N ASP A 127 6.44 -0.11 2.89
CA ASP A 127 7.58 -0.92 2.58
C ASP A 127 7.34 -2.43 2.78
N SER A 128 8.35 -3.25 2.48
CA SER A 128 8.21 -4.71 2.56
C SER A 128 7.89 -5.22 3.96
N ASP A 129 8.25 -4.43 4.97
CA ASP A 129 8.13 -4.75 6.38
C ASP A 129 6.84 -4.19 6.98
N GLY A 130 6.02 -3.51 6.15
CA GLY A 130 4.76 -2.90 6.55
C GLY A 130 4.88 -1.52 7.18
N ASN A 131 6.06 -0.90 7.10
CA ASN A 131 6.27 0.46 7.58
C ASN A 131 5.75 1.47 6.56
N LYS A 132 5.04 2.48 7.05
CA LYS A 132 4.58 3.60 6.23
C LYS A 132 5.76 4.51 5.91
N VAL A 133 6.17 4.56 4.64
CA VAL A 133 7.28 5.40 4.16
C VAL A 133 6.80 6.76 3.63
N TYR A 134 5.55 6.82 3.15
CA TYR A 134 4.88 8.07 2.82
C TYR A 134 3.39 7.99 3.15
N SER A 135 2.81 9.14 3.49
CA SER A 135 1.37 9.32 3.71
C SER A 135 0.86 10.50 2.91
N SER A 136 -0.41 10.41 2.46
CA SER A 136 -1.13 11.48 1.77
C SER A 136 -0.36 12.10 0.59
N ILE A 137 0.23 11.25 -0.25
CA ILE A 137 1.00 11.70 -1.42
C ILE A 137 0.05 12.39 -2.42
N PRO A 138 0.28 13.66 -2.80
CA PRO A 138 -0.50 14.31 -3.85
C PRO A 138 -0.34 13.59 -5.19
N SER A 139 -1.39 13.59 -6.04
CA SER A 139 -1.38 12.85 -7.31
C SER A 139 -0.16 13.16 -8.19
N LYS A 140 0.16 14.45 -8.34
CA LYS A 140 1.30 14.97 -9.10
C LYS A 140 2.67 14.50 -8.58
N ASP A 141 2.76 14.13 -7.32
CA ASP A 141 4.01 13.82 -6.63
C ASP A 141 4.25 12.31 -6.49
N ILE A 142 3.27 11.47 -6.88
CA ILE A 142 3.36 10.00 -6.76
C ILE A 142 4.61 9.46 -7.45
N PHE A 143 4.78 9.78 -8.74
CA PHE A 143 5.90 9.25 -9.51
C PHE A 143 7.25 9.62 -8.89
N SER A 144 7.44 10.90 -8.57
CA SER A 144 8.72 11.39 -8.02
C SER A 144 8.99 10.83 -6.62
N SER A 145 7.94 10.65 -5.80
CA SER A 145 8.06 10.09 -4.45
C SER A 145 8.46 8.62 -4.49
N ILE A 146 7.83 7.84 -5.38
CA ILE A 146 8.19 6.42 -5.57
C ILE A 146 9.57 6.30 -6.20
N GLN A 147 9.88 7.08 -7.23
CA GLN A 147 11.20 7.10 -7.86
C GLN A 147 12.31 7.31 -6.82
N LYS A 148 12.13 8.25 -5.87
CA LYS A 148 13.10 8.49 -4.78
C LYS A 148 13.31 7.28 -3.87
N LEU A 149 12.34 6.38 -3.73
CA LEU A 149 12.51 5.12 -2.99
C LEU A 149 13.24 4.06 -3.82
N ILE A 150 13.14 4.15 -5.14
CA ILE A 150 13.71 3.16 -6.07
C ILE A 150 15.17 3.44 -6.35
N THR A 151 15.50 4.69 -6.69
CA THR A 151 16.82 5.06 -7.22
C THR A 151 17.85 5.42 -6.14
N ARG A 152 17.48 5.30 -4.85
CA ARG A 152 18.21 5.91 -3.72
C ARG A 152 19.42 5.17 -3.23
#